data_AF-A0A8D8YMJ7-F1
#
_entry.id   AF-A0A8D8YMJ7-F1
#
_cell.length_a   1.000
_cell.length_b   1.000
_cell.length_c   1.000
_cell.angle_alpha   90.00
_cell.angle_beta   90.00
_cell.angle_gamma   90.00
#
_symmetry.space_group_name_H-M   'P 1'
#
loop_
_entity.id
_entity.type
_entity.pdbx_description
1 polymer ?
#
loop_
_entity_poly.entity_id
_entity_poly.type
_entity_poly.pdbx_seq_one_letter_code
_entity_poly.pdbx_strand_id
1 'polypeptide(L)'
;MDMSEMLNISVGLLGHVDCGKTSLAKALSTTSSTACFDKNPQSQERGITIDLGFSSFSVSPVPENLTPFKVVQFTLVDCPGHASLIRTIIGGSQIINIALLVIDITKGIETQTAECLVVAEITCTKMIIVLNKIDLLANENREAVIAKMSKRLKITLAGTKFNDASIVSVSASPDNISAALGIADLKQELVQSVELPSSTDNKGPMLMAVDHCFSIKGQGTIFTGSILEGSVSINDVVEIPALQISRKVKSIQIFRKSVERAIRGDRVGLCVTQVDSKLFERGLVTSENYLKNTYACIVDMNCIKYYKHSIKSKGKYHCSIGHSTVLVKVTIFQLEQNTNTKSKQNIPMSSLEINSDNLTVTPDETKTRESSENISRERNVNGSSEIGSGDTISHQFDIDENYLFVDEISRDDNQEAYFGLLEFEKPVLAPPNSLVIGSKLDTNIHSASCRLAFHGHMQHSFVDKNYDLSTLKIYKHKIKTGQLDRIVNPYEIICKNLFGKNQLNYVEDMFINFKVKLSTGETGFIENTFGKSGKIKIRLNSEIKTAQDGKSVSVELKFRRYLFNKKKINQE
;
A
#
# COMPACT_ATOMS: atom_id res chain seq x y z
N MET A 1 17.66 18.70 30.75
CA MET A 1 17.26 17.31 30.45
C MET A 1 17.61 17.09 29.00
N ASP A 2 18.57 16.22 28.73
CA ASP A 2 18.96 15.88 27.36
C ASP A 2 17.80 15.18 26.67
N MET A 3 17.33 15.76 25.56
CA MET A 3 16.24 15.19 24.77
C MET A 3 16.64 13.92 24.03
N SER A 4 17.91 13.54 24.07
CA SER A 4 18.42 12.26 23.55
C SER A 4 17.96 11.04 24.34
N GLU A 5 17.35 11.23 25.53
CA GLU A 5 16.81 10.14 26.36
C GLU A 5 15.29 10.04 26.30
N MET A 6 14.64 10.75 25.37
CA MET A 6 13.19 10.77 25.19
C MET A 6 12.78 10.04 23.90
N LEU A 7 11.83 9.11 24.02
CA LEU A 7 11.25 8.41 22.88
C LEU A 7 9.91 9.06 22.52
N ASN A 8 9.77 9.56 21.29
CA ASN A 8 8.53 10.11 20.76
C ASN A 8 7.74 9.05 19.99
N ILE A 9 6.47 8.89 20.32
CA ILE A 9 5.57 7.91 19.68
C ILE A 9 4.28 8.60 19.28
N SER A 10 3.86 8.39 18.04
CA SER A 10 2.59 8.92 17.54
C SER A 10 1.47 7.89 17.68
N VAL A 11 0.40 8.28 18.37
CA VAL A 11 -0.77 7.44 18.62
C VAL A 11 -1.99 8.07 17.96
N GLY A 12 -2.63 7.35 17.05
CA GLY A 12 -3.78 7.83 16.30
C GLY A 12 -5.10 7.49 16.97
N LEU A 13 -5.98 8.46 17.13
CA LEU A 13 -7.35 8.23 17.58
C LEU A 13 -8.25 8.11 16.34
N LEU A 14 -8.73 6.90 16.08
CA LEU A 14 -9.55 6.55 14.93
C LEU A 14 -10.94 6.07 15.38
N GLY A 15 -11.97 6.24 14.54
CA GLY A 15 -13.33 5.78 14.86
C GLY A 15 -14.45 6.67 14.33
N HIS A 16 -15.70 6.23 14.51
CA HIS A 16 -16.90 6.90 14.00
C HIS A 16 -17.12 8.32 14.56
N VAL A 17 -17.99 9.10 13.92
CA VAL A 17 -18.44 10.41 14.45
C VAL A 17 -19.04 10.21 15.85
N ASP A 18 -18.78 11.14 16.77
CA ASP A 18 -19.34 11.13 18.13
C ASP A 18 -19.02 9.91 19.01
N CYS A 19 -18.06 9.05 18.64
CA CYS A 19 -17.59 7.97 19.53
C CYS A 19 -16.71 8.48 20.71
N GLY A 20 -16.37 9.77 20.71
CA GLY A 20 -15.63 10.43 21.80
C GLY A 20 -14.12 10.45 21.64
N LYS A 21 -13.58 10.40 20.40
CA LYS A 21 -12.13 10.52 20.11
C LYS A 21 -11.51 11.76 20.75
N THR A 22 -12.07 12.94 20.49
CA THR A 22 -11.57 14.21 21.04
C THR A 22 -11.67 14.23 22.56
N SER A 23 -12.78 13.75 23.14
CA SER A 23 -12.95 13.63 24.60
C SER A 23 -11.89 12.73 25.23
N LEU A 24 -11.59 11.59 24.59
CA LEU A 24 -10.53 10.68 25.02
C LEU A 24 -9.15 11.32 24.89
N ALA A 25 -8.90 12.07 23.81
CA ALA A 25 -7.67 12.85 23.64
C ALA A 25 -7.47 13.86 24.78
N LYS A 26 -8.53 14.54 25.21
CA LYS A 26 -8.47 15.49 26.34
C LYS A 26 -8.17 14.76 27.65
N ALA A 27 -8.83 13.63 27.89
CA ALA A 27 -8.67 12.85 29.13
C ALA A 27 -7.27 12.22 29.27
N LEU A 28 -6.63 11.85 28.15
CA LEU A 28 -5.27 11.30 28.14
C LEU A 28 -4.19 12.38 28.25
N SER A 29 -4.40 13.53 27.61
CA SER A 29 -3.42 14.59 27.43
C SER A 29 -3.08 15.32 28.73
N THR A 30 -1.78 15.56 28.98
CA THR A 30 -1.30 16.46 30.04
C THR A 30 -0.89 17.83 29.48
N THR A 31 -0.58 17.91 28.18
CA THR A 31 -0.16 19.15 27.50
C THR A 31 -0.87 19.31 26.16
N SER A 32 -1.60 20.42 25.98
CA SER A 32 -2.28 20.79 24.73
C SER A 32 -1.38 21.64 23.85
N SER A 33 -0.94 21.11 22.70
CA SER A 33 0.13 21.73 21.91
C SER A 33 -0.37 22.55 20.71
N THR A 34 -1.35 22.10 19.92
CA THR A 34 -1.87 22.87 18.76
C THR A 34 -3.20 22.32 18.24
N ALA A 35 -4.16 23.19 17.88
CA ALA A 35 -5.49 22.89 17.29
C ALA A 35 -6.38 21.86 18.04
N CYS A 36 -6.00 21.47 19.25
CA CYS A 36 -6.51 20.32 20.00
C CYS A 36 -8.00 20.32 20.37
N PHE A 37 -8.69 21.47 20.31
CA PHE A 37 -10.03 21.64 20.88
C PHE A 37 -10.94 22.51 20.00
N ASP A 38 -11.04 22.19 18.72
CA ASP A 38 -11.95 22.90 17.81
C ASP A 38 -11.74 24.42 17.84
N LYS A 39 -10.50 24.91 17.79
CA LYS A 39 -10.25 26.37 17.76
C LYS A 39 -10.61 27.00 16.42
N ASN A 40 -10.78 26.19 15.37
CA ASN A 40 -11.18 26.66 14.05
C ASN A 40 -12.68 27.01 14.07
N PRO A 41 -13.10 28.24 13.71
CA PRO A 41 -14.51 28.63 13.70
C PRO A 41 -15.42 27.64 12.97
N GLN A 42 -14.94 27.04 11.87
CA GLN A 42 -15.68 26.01 11.12
C GLN A 42 -15.89 24.71 11.90
N SER A 43 -14.95 24.30 12.74
CA SER A 43 -15.12 23.12 13.61
C SER A 43 -16.10 23.39 14.74
N GLN A 44 -16.11 24.61 15.28
CA GLN A 44 -17.07 25.04 16.31
C GLN A 44 -18.49 25.13 15.77
N GLU A 45 -18.66 25.71 14.58
CA GLU A 45 -19.96 25.82 13.92
C GLU A 45 -20.57 24.46 13.57
N ARG A 46 -19.74 23.47 13.21
CA ARG A 46 -20.19 22.13 12.80
C ARG A 46 -20.18 21.10 13.93
N GLY A 47 -19.57 21.41 15.07
CA GLY A 47 -19.42 20.48 16.19
C GLY A 47 -18.63 19.20 15.86
N ILE A 48 -17.75 19.24 14.85
CA ILE A 48 -16.93 18.08 14.42
C ILE A 48 -15.47 18.48 14.21
N THR A 49 -14.57 17.54 14.51
CA THR A 49 -13.14 17.62 14.17
C THR A 49 -13.00 17.61 12.64
N ILE A 50 -12.46 18.69 12.06
CA ILE A 50 -12.28 18.85 10.60
C ILE A 50 -10.82 18.58 10.18
N ASP A 51 -9.88 18.88 11.08
CA ASP A 51 -8.44 18.74 10.88
C ASP A 51 -7.83 17.79 11.92
N LEU A 52 -6.60 17.33 11.69
CA LEU A 52 -5.83 16.56 12.65
C LEU A 52 -5.57 17.41 13.90
N GLY A 53 -6.09 16.96 15.04
CA GLY A 53 -5.80 17.55 16.34
C GLY A 53 -4.55 16.92 16.95
N PHE A 54 -3.70 17.72 17.60
CA PHE A 54 -2.47 17.22 18.21
C PHE A 54 -2.41 17.54 19.71
N SER A 55 -2.30 16.49 20.52
CA SER A 55 -2.11 16.58 21.97
C SER A 55 -1.03 15.63 22.43
N SER A 56 -0.64 15.71 23.70
CA SER A 56 0.47 14.88 24.17
C SER A 56 0.48 14.63 25.67
N PHE A 57 1.10 13.52 26.06
CA PHE A 57 1.43 13.22 27.45
C PHE A 57 2.74 12.45 27.55
N SER A 58 3.45 12.62 28.66
CA SER A 58 4.70 11.93 28.98
C SER A 58 4.48 10.87 30.06
N VAL A 59 5.15 9.73 29.96
CA VAL A 59 5.23 8.71 31.01
C VAL A 59 6.65 8.61 31.51
N SER A 60 6.80 8.65 32.84
CA SER A 60 8.05 8.47 33.59
C SER A 60 7.72 7.98 35.00
N PRO A 61 8.42 6.97 35.55
CA PRO A 61 9.50 6.21 34.93
C PRO A 61 9.00 5.26 33.84
N VAL A 62 9.92 4.85 32.96
CA VAL A 62 9.63 3.98 31.82
C VAL A 62 10.00 2.53 32.20
N PRO A 63 9.22 1.51 31.79
CA PRO A 63 9.55 0.11 32.05
C PRO A 63 10.84 -0.34 31.33
N GLU A 64 11.50 -1.37 31.88
CA GLU A 64 12.83 -1.84 31.45
C GLU A 64 12.92 -2.21 29.97
N ASN A 65 11.81 -2.65 29.38
CA ASN A 65 11.67 -3.03 27.97
C ASN A 65 11.90 -1.87 26.99
N LEU A 66 11.91 -0.62 27.45
CA LEU A 66 12.14 0.58 26.63
C LEU A 66 13.42 1.32 27.02
N THR A 67 14.33 0.66 27.76
CA THR A 67 15.68 1.17 27.98
C THR A 67 16.45 1.25 26.64
N PRO A 68 17.23 2.32 26.37
CA PRO A 68 17.82 3.29 27.31
C PRO A 68 16.99 4.56 27.56
N PHE A 69 15.74 4.66 27.10
CA PHE A 69 14.96 5.89 27.23
C PHE A 69 14.45 6.09 28.66
N LYS A 70 14.56 7.32 29.18
CA LYS A 70 14.09 7.68 30.53
C LYS A 70 12.65 8.21 30.54
N VAL A 71 12.19 8.73 29.41
CA VAL A 71 10.85 9.29 29.24
C VAL A 71 10.28 8.83 27.90
N VAL A 72 9.03 8.35 27.91
CA VAL A 72 8.27 8.10 26.68
C VAL A 72 7.22 9.18 26.53
N GLN A 73 7.24 9.84 25.38
CA GLN A 73 6.33 10.91 25.03
C GLN A 73 5.36 10.41 23.96
N PHE A 74 4.08 10.41 24.30
CA PHE A 74 3.01 10.05 23.37
C PHE A 74 2.43 11.32 22.76
N THR A 75 2.47 11.42 21.43
CA THR A 75 1.78 12.42 20.64
C THR A 75 0.47 11.83 20.13
N LEU A 76 -0.65 12.31 20.64
CA LEU A 76 -1.97 11.90 20.21
C LEU A 76 -2.36 12.68 18.95
N VAL A 77 -2.76 11.93 17.91
CA VAL A 77 -3.25 12.44 16.63
C VAL A 77 -4.75 12.18 16.56
N ASP A 78 -5.55 13.19 16.86
CA ASP A 78 -7.01 13.13 16.80
C ASP A 78 -7.48 13.22 15.34
N CYS A 79 -7.97 12.11 14.79
CA CYS A 79 -8.41 12.07 13.40
C CYS A 79 -9.90 12.40 13.28
N PRO A 80 -10.32 13.09 12.19
CA PRO A 80 -11.72 13.38 11.96
C PRO A 80 -12.55 12.09 11.79
N GLY A 81 -13.78 12.06 12.31
CA GLY A 81 -14.67 10.90 12.20
C GLY A 81 -15.63 10.93 11.01
N HIS A 82 -15.78 12.07 10.34
CA HIS A 82 -16.78 12.26 9.30
C HIS A 82 -16.37 11.58 7.98
N ALA A 83 -17.31 10.93 7.30
CA ALA A 83 -17.01 10.13 6.10
C ALA A 83 -16.42 10.94 4.94
N SER A 84 -16.71 12.24 4.84
CA SER A 84 -16.10 13.12 3.83
C SER A 84 -14.60 13.41 4.06
N LEU A 85 -14.08 13.11 5.26
CA LEU A 85 -12.72 13.47 5.70
C LEU A 85 -11.74 12.29 5.67
N ILE A 86 -12.10 11.21 4.96
CA ILE A 86 -11.25 10.01 4.84
C ILE A 86 -9.85 10.30 4.26
N ARG A 87 -9.71 11.31 3.39
CA ARG A 87 -8.40 11.76 2.88
C ARG A 87 -7.49 12.27 4.01
N THR A 88 -8.06 13.02 4.94
CA THR A 88 -7.34 13.51 6.13
C THR A 88 -6.94 12.35 7.04
N ILE A 89 -7.82 11.34 7.20
CA ILE A 89 -7.50 10.14 7.98
C ILE A 89 -6.34 9.38 7.34
N ILE A 90 -6.34 9.17 6.01
CA ILE A 90 -5.24 8.48 5.31
C ILE A 90 -3.92 9.25 5.40
N GLY A 91 -3.95 10.59 5.31
CA GLY A 91 -2.76 11.42 5.49
C GLY A 91 -2.23 11.36 6.92
N GLY A 92 -3.12 11.38 7.91
CA GLY A 92 -2.76 11.27 9.33
C GLY A 92 -2.29 9.87 9.72
N SER A 93 -2.83 8.81 9.12
CA SER A 93 -2.49 7.44 9.50
C SER A 93 -1.05 7.04 9.14
N GLN A 94 -0.38 7.82 8.28
CA GLN A 94 1.04 7.62 7.93
C GLN A 94 2.01 8.18 8.97
N ILE A 95 1.57 9.13 9.80
CA ILE A 95 2.38 9.64 10.92
C ILE A 95 2.16 8.82 12.20
N ILE A 96 1.20 7.89 12.21
CA ILE A 96 0.76 7.13 13.38
C ILE A 96 1.49 5.79 13.46
N ASN A 97 2.01 5.45 14.63
CA ASN A 97 2.60 4.14 14.91
C ASN A 97 1.56 3.17 15.49
N ILE A 98 0.79 3.64 16.49
CA ILE A 98 -0.20 2.85 17.22
C ILE A 98 -1.59 3.45 17.00
N ALA A 99 -2.55 2.63 16.59
CA ALA A 99 -3.93 3.05 16.42
C ALA A 99 -4.78 2.74 17.67
N LEU A 100 -5.49 3.75 18.19
CA LEU A 100 -6.59 3.59 19.12
C LEU A 100 -7.90 3.64 18.34
N LEU A 101 -8.54 2.49 18.16
CA LEU A 101 -9.86 2.42 17.53
C LEU A 101 -10.96 2.62 18.59
N VAL A 102 -11.51 3.83 18.64
CA VAL A 102 -12.53 4.23 19.61
C VAL A 102 -13.91 3.83 19.11
N ILE A 103 -14.61 3.01 19.90
CA ILE A 103 -15.92 2.46 19.61
C ILE A 103 -16.89 2.88 20.72
N ASP A 104 -18.04 3.42 20.33
CA ASP A 104 -19.14 3.65 21.27
C ASP A 104 -19.75 2.30 21.65
N ILE A 105 -19.72 1.95 22.94
CA ILE A 105 -20.20 0.64 23.40
C ILE A 105 -21.70 0.42 23.14
N THR A 106 -22.49 1.50 23.06
CA THR A 106 -23.93 1.40 22.83
C THR A 106 -24.26 1.11 21.37
N LYS A 107 -23.41 1.55 20.43
CA LYS A 107 -23.62 1.41 18.98
C LYS A 107 -22.83 0.26 18.35
N GLY A 108 -21.62 0.00 18.85
CA GLY A 108 -20.70 -0.99 18.28
C GLY A 108 -20.01 -0.52 17.00
N ILE A 109 -19.73 -1.44 16.08
CA ILE A 109 -19.02 -1.13 14.83
C ILE A 109 -19.98 -0.45 13.83
N GLU A 110 -19.61 0.76 13.41
CA GLU A 110 -20.27 1.55 12.37
C GLU A 110 -19.41 1.60 11.09
N THR A 111 -19.95 2.15 9.99
CA THR A 111 -19.29 2.15 8.66
C THR A 111 -17.89 2.76 8.69
N GLN A 112 -17.71 3.89 9.37
CA GLN A 112 -16.43 4.60 9.49
C GLN A 112 -15.46 3.86 10.41
N THR A 113 -15.96 3.12 11.40
CA THR A 113 -15.13 2.24 12.24
C THR A 113 -14.50 1.14 11.39
N ALA A 114 -15.26 0.56 10.45
CA ALA A 114 -14.74 -0.43 9.51
C ALA A 114 -13.71 0.17 8.53
N GLU A 115 -13.95 1.37 7.98
CA GLU A 115 -12.96 2.05 7.13
C GLU A 115 -11.67 2.39 7.91
N CYS A 116 -11.79 2.86 9.16
CA CYS A 116 -10.65 3.13 10.03
C CYS A 116 -9.85 1.87 10.35
N LEU A 117 -10.53 0.74 10.58
CA LEU A 117 -9.88 -0.55 10.78
C LEU A 117 -9.02 -0.95 9.58
N VAL A 118 -9.55 -0.79 8.36
CA VAL A 118 -8.81 -1.04 7.11
C VAL A 118 -7.61 -0.11 6.98
N VAL A 119 -7.79 1.20 7.21
CA VAL A 119 -6.68 2.16 7.14
C VAL A 119 -5.58 1.79 8.14
N ALA A 120 -5.94 1.46 9.37
CA ALA A 120 -4.99 1.06 10.39
C ALA A 120 -4.29 -0.26 10.06
N GLU A 121 -4.98 -1.23 9.45
CA GLU A 121 -4.37 -2.49 9.01
C GLU A 121 -3.26 -2.25 7.97
N ILE A 122 -3.46 -1.23 7.12
CA ILE A 122 -2.50 -0.84 6.09
C ILE A 122 -1.34 -0.04 6.70
N THR A 123 -1.59 0.90 7.61
CA THR A 123 -0.57 1.90 8.01
C THR A 123 0.04 1.70 9.39
N CYS A 124 -0.62 0.98 10.30
CA CYS A 124 -0.20 0.89 11.70
C CYS A 124 0.46 -0.46 12.03
N THR A 125 1.36 -0.45 13.02
CA THR A 125 1.99 -1.68 13.51
C THR A 125 1.10 -2.40 14.51
N LYS A 126 0.51 -1.63 15.44
CA LYS A 126 -0.40 -2.13 16.49
C LYS A 126 -1.69 -1.35 16.56
N MET A 127 -2.71 -2.01 17.09
CA MET A 127 -4.01 -1.43 17.38
C MET A 127 -4.44 -1.82 18.80
N ILE A 128 -5.07 -0.87 19.50
CA ILE A 128 -5.81 -1.11 20.74
C ILE A 128 -7.25 -0.68 20.50
N ILE A 129 -8.20 -1.53 20.86
CA ILE A 129 -9.62 -1.20 20.77
C ILE A 129 -10.06 -0.54 22.06
N VAL A 130 -10.68 0.63 21.94
CA VAL A 130 -11.15 1.40 23.09
C VAL A 130 -12.68 1.44 23.08
N LEU A 131 -13.29 0.74 24.03
CA LEU A 131 -14.73 0.75 24.26
C LEU A 131 -15.09 1.95 25.14
N ASN A 132 -15.56 3.04 24.52
CA ASN A 132 -15.90 4.27 25.21
C ASN A 132 -17.38 4.35 25.62
N LYS A 133 -17.71 5.29 26.52
CA LYS A 133 -19.05 5.58 27.06
C LYS A 133 -19.66 4.47 27.93
N ILE A 134 -18.83 3.77 28.71
CA ILE A 134 -19.30 2.73 29.63
C ILE A 134 -20.23 3.26 30.74
N ASP A 135 -20.17 4.57 31.01
CA ASP A 135 -21.05 5.28 31.95
C ASP A 135 -22.52 5.25 31.54
N LEU A 136 -22.81 5.15 30.24
CA LEU A 136 -24.19 5.03 29.72
C LEU A 136 -24.82 3.66 29.99
N LEU A 137 -24.03 2.66 30.40
CA LEU A 137 -24.52 1.34 30.76
C LEU A 137 -24.95 1.30 32.22
N ALA A 138 -26.09 0.66 32.49
CA ALA A 138 -26.53 0.37 33.85
C ALA A 138 -25.51 -0.52 34.58
N ASN A 139 -25.18 -0.17 35.84
CA ASN A 139 -24.13 -0.85 36.62
C ASN A 139 -24.31 -2.37 36.70
N GLU A 140 -25.55 -2.85 36.80
CA GLU A 140 -25.90 -4.28 36.92
C GLU A 140 -25.55 -5.11 35.67
N ASN A 141 -25.65 -4.52 34.48
CA ASN A 141 -25.45 -5.23 33.20
C ASN A 141 -24.17 -4.83 32.47
N ARG A 142 -23.39 -3.89 33.03
CA ARG A 142 -22.23 -3.28 32.38
C ARG A 142 -21.20 -4.32 31.95
N GLU A 143 -20.79 -5.21 32.85
CA GLU A 143 -19.78 -6.24 32.58
C GLU A 143 -20.24 -7.24 31.52
N ALA A 144 -21.50 -7.67 31.58
CA ALA A 144 -22.08 -8.61 30.62
C ALA A 144 -22.12 -8.02 29.19
N VAL A 145 -22.47 -6.74 29.05
CA VAL A 145 -22.49 -6.05 27.75
C VAL A 145 -21.08 -5.86 27.21
N ILE A 146 -20.11 -5.47 28.06
CA ILE A 146 -18.70 -5.35 27.69
C ILE A 146 -18.15 -6.69 27.20
N ALA A 147 -18.41 -7.78 27.92
CA ALA A 147 -17.96 -9.12 27.53
C ALA A 147 -18.56 -9.55 26.18
N LYS A 148 -19.86 -9.30 25.97
CA LYS A 148 -20.55 -9.61 24.71
C LYS A 148 -19.97 -8.83 23.53
N MET A 149 -19.76 -7.53 23.68
CA MET A 149 -19.15 -6.70 22.63
C MET A 149 -17.70 -7.09 22.37
N SER A 150 -16.92 -7.34 23.40
CA SER A 150 -15.52 -7.80 23.28
C SER A 150 -15.42 -9.11 22.49
N LYS A 151 -16.32 -10.07 22.75
CA LYS A 151 -16.37 -11.33 21.98
C LYS A 151 -16.69 -11.08 20.50
N ARG A 152 -17.63 -10.18 20.19
CA ARG A 152 -17.97 -9.82 18.80
C ARG A 152 -16.80 -9.13 18.08
N LEU A 153 -16.06 -8.28 18.78
CA LEU A 153 -14.89 -7.59 18.25
C LEU A 153 -13.76 -8.59 17.95
N LYS A 154 -13.46 -9.53 18.85
CA LYS A 154 -12.47 -10.58 18.60
C LYS A 154 -12.78 -11.42 17.36
N ILE A 155 -14.05 -11.76 17.13
CA ILE A 155 -14.48 -12.46 15.90
C ILE A 155 -14.24 -11.61 14.66
N THR A 156 -14.50 -10.29 14.75
CA THR A 156 -14.31 -9.37 13.62
C THR A 156 -12.82 -9.19 13.29
N LEU A 157 -11.96 -9.17 14.31
CA LEU A 157 -10.52 -8.98 14.19
C LEU A 157 -9.76 -10.25 13.79
N ALA A 158 -10.35 -11.44 13.98
CA ALA A 158 -9.71 -12.73 13.71
C ALA A 158 -9.16 -12.88 12.27
N GLY A 159 -9.73 -12.18 11.29
CA GLY A 159 -9.28 -12.19 9.89
C GLY A 159 -8.33 -11.05 9.49
N THR A 160 -7.87 -10.27 10.46
CA THR A 160 -7.02 -9.07 10.28
C THR A 160 -5.67 -9.25 10.95
N LYS A 161 -4.71 -8.37 10.65
CA LYS A 161 -3.42 -8.28 11.36
C LYS A 161 -3.54 -8.07 12.88
N PHE A 162 -4.71 -7.64 13.37
CA PHE A 162 -4.95 -7.25 14.76
C PHE A 162 -5.80 -8.28 15.53
N ASN A 163 -5.68 -9.56 15.19
CA ASN A 163 -6.40 -10.66 15.85
C ASN A 163 -6.25 -10.67 17.39
N ASP A 164 -5.06 -10.31 17.88
CA ASP A 164 -4.68 -10.29 19.29
C ASP A 164 -4.72 -8.89 19.91
N ALA A 165 -5.38 -7.93 19.26
CA ALA A 165 -5.48 -6.56 19.79
C ALA A 165 -6.19 -6.50 21.14
N SER A 166 -5.57 -5.79 22.08
CA SER A 166 -6.13 -5.52 23.41
C SER A 166 -7.41 -4.69 23.33
N ILE A 167 -8.37 -5.01 24.18
CA ILE A 167 -9.65 -4.31 24.28
C ILE A 167 -9.73 -3.68 25.68
N VAL A 168 -9.75 -2.35 25.73
CA VAL A 168 -9.81 -1.57 26.98
C VAL A 168 -11.14 -0.83 27.04
N SER A 169 -11.80 -0.88 28.20
CA SER A 169 -13.08 -0.21 28.43
C SER A 169 -12.86 1.09 29.20
N VAL A 170 -13.37 2.20 28.68
CA VAL A 170 -13.16 3.54 29.24
C VAL A 170 -14.44 4.36 29.27
N SER A 171 -14.49 5.33 30.19
CA SER A 171 -15.42 6.45 30.10
C SER A 171 -14.60 7.74 30.05
N ALA A 172 -14.54 8.35 28.87
CA ALA A 172 -13.89 9.65 28.72
C ALA A 172 -14.85 10.77 29.14
N SER A 173 -14.72 11.25 30.38
CA SER A 173 -15.40 12.46 30.86
C SER A 173 -14.40 13.62 30.94
N PRO A 174 -14.39 14.54 29.93
CA PRO A 174 -13.37 15.60 29.87
C PRO A 174 -13.52 16.63 31.00
N ASP A 175 -14.73 16.79 31.58
CA ASP A 175 -15.03 17.82 32.58
C ASP A 175 -14.91 17.31 34.04
N ASN A 176 -14.82 15.99 34.25
CA ASN A 176 -14.67 15.40 35.57
C ASN A 176 -13.70 14.22 35.56
N ILE A 177 -12.43 14.51 35.85
CA ILE A 177 -11.33 13.52 35.87
C ILE A 177 -11.61 12.39 36.87
N SER A 178 -12.27 12.69 37.99
CA SER A 178 -12.70 11.70 39.00
C SER A 178 -13.81 10.76 38.50
N ALA A 179 -14.55 11.15 37.45
CA ALA A 179 -15.55 10.30 36.80
C ALA A 179 -14.96 9.52 35.60
N ALA A 180 -13.73 9.82 35.18
CA ALA A 180 -13.09 9.12 34.09
C ALA A 180 -12.60 7.73 34.55
N LEU A 181 -13.15 6.67 33.96
CA LEU A 181 -12.84 5.29 34.30
C LEU A 181 -11.97 4.66 33.21
N GLY A 182 -11.00 3.82 33.59
CA GLY A 182 -10.17 3.03 32.67
C GLY A 182 -9.05 3.79 31.94
N ILE A 183 -8.88 5.09 32.18
CA ILE A 183 -7.82 5.89 31.54
C ILE A 183 -6.41 5.47 32.01
N ALA A 184 -6.27 5.09 33.28
CA ALA A 184 -4.99 4.58 33.81
C ALA A 184 -4.61 3.25 33.14
N ASP A 185 -5.56 2.33 33.03
CA ASP A 185 -5.37 1.03 32.37
C ASP A 185 -5.01 1.21 30.90
N LEU A 186 -5.68 2.15 30.20
CA LEU A 186 -5.35 2.49 28.82
C LEU A 186 -3.92 3.05 28.67
N LYS A 187 -3.46 3.88 29.61
CA LYS A 187 -2.08 4.39 29.60
C LYS A 187 -1.07 3.27 29.82
N GLN A 188 -1.37 2.34 30.72
CA GLN A 188 -0.51 1.18 30.97
C GLN A 188 -0.43 0.27 29.73
N GLU A 189 -1.58 -0.03 29.11
CA GLU A 189 -1.64 -0.84 27.89
C GLU A 189 -0.88 -0.16 26.73
N LEU A 190 -1.02 1.16 26.57
CA LEU A 190 -0.27 1.93 25.59
C LEU A 190 1.23 1.77 25.78
N VAL A 191 1.72 1.90 27.01
CA VAL A 191 3.15 1.73 27.35
C VAL A 191 3.63 0.31 27.06
N GLN A 192 2.83 -0.71 27.37
CA GLN A 192 3.17 -2.11 27.08
C GLN A 192 3.15 -2.43 25.59
N SER A 193 2.30 -1.75 24.81
CA SER A 193 2.19 -1.94 23.37
C SER A 193 3.37 -1.34 22.59
N VAL A 194 4.13 -0.40 23.18
CA VAL A 194 5.28 0.22 22.53
C VAL A 194 6.31 -0.83 22.13
N GLU A 195 6.68 -0.81 20.86
CA GLU A 195 7.84 -1.54 20.34
C GLU A 195 8.94 -0.55 19.97
N LEU A 196 10.17 -0.89 20.34
CA LEU A 196 11.33 -0.10 19.93
C LEU A 196 11.50 -0.20 18.41
N PRO A 197 11.73 0.92 17.71
CA PRO A 197 12.02 0.90 16.29
C PRO A 197 13.25 0.02 16.01
N SER A 198 13.14 -0.87 15.02
CA SER A 198 14.19 -1.82 14.63
C SER A 198 15.43 -1.16 13.99
N SER A 199 15.35 0.11 13.58
CA SER A 199 16.51 0.90 13.17
C SER A 199 16.47 2.32 13.75
N THR A 200 17.57 2.69 14.40
CA THR A 200 17.87 4.06 14.86
C THR A 200 18.69 4.83 13.84
N ASP A 201 18.78 4.33 12.60
CA ASP A 201 19.53 4.95 11.51
C ASP A 201 18.85 6.26 11.09
N ASN A 202 19.15 7.32 11.83
CA ASN A 202 18.84 8.71 11.52
C ASN A 202 19.72 9.24 10.36
N LYS A 203 20.25 8.34 9.53
CA LYS A 203 21.12 8.64 8.40
C LYS A 203 20.27 8.67 7.14
N GLY A 204 20.18 9.84 6.52
CA GLY A 204 19.44 10.03 5.29
C GLY A 204 18.92 11.45 5.16
N PRO A 205 18.39 11.80 3.97
CA PRO A 205 17.72 13.06 3.74
C PRO A 205 16.49 13.19 4.66
N MET A 206 16.23 14.41 5.10
CA MET A 206 15.06 14.73 5.90
C MET A 206 13.80 14.64 5.03
N LEU A 207 12.76 14.02 5.57
CA LEU A 207 11.39 14.10 5.06
C LEU A 207 10.46 14.44 6.23
N MET A 208 9.76 15.56 6.13
CA MET A 208 8.80 16.03 7.13
C MET A 208 7.42 16.21 6.52
N ALA A 209 6.44 15.59 7.16
CA ALA A 209 5.01 15.78 6.91
C ALA A 209 4.54 17.04 7.65
N VAL A 210 4.14 18.08 6.92
CA VAL A 210 3.66 19.34 7.50
C VAL A 210 2.14 19.38 7.52
N ASP A 211 1.59 19.59 8.71
CA ASP A 211 0.15 19.65 8.94
C ASP A 211 -0.38 21.09 8.97
N HIS A 212 0.43 22.02 9.46
CA HIS A 212 0.05 23.44 9.55
C HIS A 212 1.25 24.34 9.25
N CYS A 213 0.95 25.48 8.63
CA CYS A 213 1.89 26.53 8.30
C CYS A 213 1.32 27.88 8.75
N PHE A 214 2.11 28.67 9.47
CA PHE A 214 1.71 30.03 9.85
C PHE A 214 2.92 30.95 9.95
N SER A 215 2.71 32.23 9.67
CA SER A 215 3.77 33.25 9.71
C SER A 215 3.74 34.02 11.02
N ILE A 216 4.90 34.18 11.66
CA ILE A 216 5.08 35.05 12.83
C ILE A 216 5.82 36.32 12.39
N LYS A 217 5.19 37.48 12.59
CA LYS A 217 5.80 38.79 12.29
C LYS A 217 7.17 38.92 12.97
N GLY A 218 8.19 39.24 12.17
CA GLY A 218 9.57 39.44 12.65
C GLY A 218 10.43 38.17 12.77
N GLN A 219 9.83 36.98 12.93
CA GLN A 219 10.60 35.73 13.10
C GLN A 219 10.75 34.98 11.77
N GLY A 220 9.64 34.82 11.04
CA GLY A 220 9.59 34.06 9.80
C GLY A 220 8.34 33.20 9.72
N THR A 221 8.42 32.13 8.94
CA THR A 221 7.31 31.19 8.73
C THR A 221 7.59 29.91 9.49
N ILE A 222 6.60 29.41 10.22
CA ILE A 222 6.70 28.19 11.03
C ILE A 222 5.89 27.10 10.35
N PHE A 223 6.57 25.99 10.07
CA PHE A 223 5.95 24.72 9.68
C PHE A 223 5.88 23.82 10.90
N THR A 224 4.68 23.34 11.24
CA THR A 224 4.51 22.33 12.29
C THR A 224 4.15 20.99 11.67
N GLY A 225 4.86 19.94 12.05
CA GLY A 225 4.72 18.64 11.43
C GLY A 225 5.57 17.56 12.08
N SER A 226 5.53 16.35 11.53
CA SER A 226 6.26 15.19 12.03
C SER A 226 7.35 14.76 11.04
N ILE A 227 8.54 14.46 11.54
CA ILE A 227 9.65 13.96 10.72
C ILE A 227 9.44 12.47 10.45
N LEU A 228 9.26 12.12 9.18
CA LEU A 228 9.05 10.75 8.71
C LEU A 228 10.37 9.99 8.51
N GLU A 229 11.39 10.69 8.02
CA GLU A 229 12.72 10.13 7.68
C GLU A 229 13.83 11.14 7.96
N GLY A 230 15.03 10.64 8.24
CA GLY A 230 16.25 11.44 8.40
C GLY A 230 16.29 12.30 9.66
N SER A 231 17.05 13.38 9.61
CA SER A 231 17.17 14.36 10.69
C SER A 231 17.41 15.76 10.14
N VAL A 232 17.11 16.79 10.94
CA VAL A 232 17.32 18.19 10.59
C VAL A 232 17.97 18.94 11.74
N SER A 233 18.92 19.80 11.43
CA SER A 233 19.63 20.64 12.38
C SER A 233 19.41 22.13 12.06
N ILE A 234 19.62 22.98 13.05
CA ILE A 234 19.65 24.43 12.82
C ILE A 234 20.70 24.74 11.76
N ASN A 235 20.39 25.69 10.88
CA ASN A 235 21.19 26.10 9.72
C ASN A 235 21.15 25.16 8.50
N ASP A 236 20.49 24.01 8.57
CA ASP A 236 20.28 23.19 7.38
C ASP A 236 19.40 23.90 6.35
N VAL A 237 19.56 23.52 5.08
CA VAL A 237 18.72 24.00 3.99
C VAL A 237 17.65 22.94 3.70
N VAL A 238 16.39 23.37 3.79
CA VAL A 238 15.23 22.54 3.49
C VAL A 238 14.53 23.06 2.25
N GLU A 239 14.10 22.14 1.40
CA GLU A 239 13.27 22.40 0.23
C GLU A 239 11.79 22.27 0.60
N ILE A 240 10.97 23.14 0.01
CA ILE A 240 9.51 23.07 0.04
C ILE A 240 9.08 22.73 -1.40
N PRO A 241 8.97 21.44 -1.75
CA PRO A 241 8.85 21.04 -3.16
C PRO A 241 7.56 21.55 -3.83
N ALA A 242 6.48 21.72 -3.05
CA ALA A 242 5.22 22.30 -3.53
C ALA A 242 5.38 23.75 -4.05
N LEU A 243 6.36 24.49 -3.53
CA LEU A 243 6.67 25.87 -3.92
C LEU A 243 7.95 25.97 -4.77
N GLN A 244 8.70 24.89 -4.92
CA GLN A 244 10.00 24.84 -5.60
C GLN A 244 10.99 25.87 -5.05
N ILE A 245 11.03 26.02 -3.73
CA ILE A 245 11.96 26.94 -3.04
C ILE A 245 12.75 26.21 -1.96
N SER A 246 14.02 26.59 -1.80
CA SER A 246 14.86 26.21 -0.66
C SER A 246 14.96 27.33 0.36
N ARG A 247 14.93 26.99 1.65
CA ARG A 247 15.07 27.94 2.76
C ARG A 247 15.92 27.36 3.88
N LYS A 248 16.67 28.24 4.54
CA LYS A 248 17.49 27.89 5.70
C LYS A 248 16.64 27.81 6.97
N VAL A 249 16.89 26.78 7.78
CA VAL A 249 16.29 26.57 9.09
C VAL A 249 16.90 27.55 10.10
N LYS A 250 16.06 28.39 10.73
CA LYS A 250 16.48 29.37 11.74
C LYS A 250 16.44 28.79 13.15
N SER A 251 15.37 28.08 13.48
CA SER A 251 15.18 27.49 14.80
C SER A 251 14.27 26.27 14.69
N ILE A 252 14.50 25.30 15.57
CA ILE A 252 13.68 24.10 15.70
C ILE A 252 13.10 24.11 17.11
N GLN A 253 11.79 23.90 17.24
CA GLN A 253 11.12 23.77 18.51
C GLN A 253 10.36 22.45 18.62
N ILE A 254 10.52 21.76 19.73
CA ILE A 254 9.76 20.56 20.09
C ILE A 254 9.08 20.83 21.43
N PHE A 255 7.76 20.71 21.50
CA PHE A 255 6.96 20.96 22.71
C PHE A 255 7.30 22.29 23.44
N ARG A 256 7.41 23.39 22.68
CA ARG A 256 7.78 24.74 23.17
C ARG A 256 9.20 24.87 23.73
N LYS A 257 10.06 23.86 23.57
CA LYS A 257 11.49 23.92 23.89
C LYS A 257 12.29 24.05 22.61
N SER A 258 13.30 24.92 22.62
CA SER A 258 14.22 25.06 21.49
C SER A 258 15.20 23.89 21.49
N VAL A 259 15.43 23.30 20.32
CA VAL A 259 16.36 22.19 20.12
C VAL A 259 17.30 22.48 18.96
N GLU A 260 18.52 21.95 19.02
CA GLU A 260 19.51 22.13 17.95
C GLU A 260 19.32 21.16 16.79
N ARG A 261 18.77 19.98 17.07
CA ARG A 261 18.55 18.90 16.12
C ARG A 261 17.24 18.18 16.44
N ALA A 262 16.57 17.72 15.39
CA ALA A 262 15.41 16.84 15.48
C ALA A 262 15.57 15.63 14.56
N ILE A 263 14.99 14.51 14.96
CA ILE A 263 15.13 13.21 14.30
C ILE A 263 13.76 12.63 13.90
N ARG A 264 13.79 11.52 13.15
CA ARG A 264 12.60 10.76 12.79
C ARG A 264 11.73 10.46 14.01
N GLY A 265 10.41 10.67 13.85
CA GLY A 265 9.41 10.50 14.90
C GLY A 265 9.09 11.79 15.68
N ASP A 266 9.99 12.77 15.65
CA ASP A 266 9.77 14.03 16.37
C ASP A 266 8.70 14.88 15.68
N ARG A 267 7.78 15.41 16.48
CA ARG A 267 6.90 16.51 16.06
C ARG A 267 7.58 17.85 16.32
N VAL A 268 7.90 18.57 15.26
CA VAL A 268 8.71 19.79 15.30
C VAL A 268 7.94 20.99 14.76
N GLY A 269 8.19 22.16 15.36
CA GLY A 269 7.97 23.47 14.78
C GLY A 269 9.26 23.96 14.13
N LEU A 270 9.32 23.94 12.81
CA LEU A 270 10.45 24.36 12.01
C LEU A 270 10.26 25.80 11.55
N CYS A 271 11.10 26.73 12.03
CA CYS A 271 11.06 28.12 11.59
C CYS A 271 12.02 28.34 10.41
N VAL A 272 11.49 28.87 9.31
CA VAL A 272 12.24 29.20 8.09
C VAL A 272 12.12 30.68 7.73
N THR A 273 12.99 31.12 6.82
CA THR A 273 13.01 32.52 6.36
C THR A 273 11.89 32.80 5.35
N GLN A 274 10.96 33.70 5.74
CA GLN A 274 9.96 34.38 4.91
C GLN A 274 9.40 33.57 3.71
N VAL A 275 8.45 32.69 4.00
CA VAL A 275 7.61 31.99 3.02
C VAL A 275 6.17 32.48 3.19
N ASP A 276 5.47 32.75 2.10
CA ASP A 276 4.05 33.10 2.20
C ASP A 276 3.24 31.87 2.67
N SER A 277 2.74 31.95 3.91
CA SER A 277 1.92 30.88 4.50
C SER A 277 0.61 30.63 3.77
N LYS A 278 0.16 31.56 2.89
CA LYS A 278 -1.06 31.35 2.08
C LYS A 278 -0.85 30.38 0.91
N LEU A 279 0.40 30.20 0.47
CA LEU A 279 0.72 29.32 -0.66
C LEU A 279 0.91 27.86 -0.23
N PHE A 280 0.98 27.60 1.07
CA PHE A 280 1.23 26.28 1.62
C PHE A 280 0.43 26.06 2.90
N GLU A 281 -0.55 25.15 2.86
CA GLU A 281 -1.31 24.73 4.04
C GLU A 281 -0.76 23.42 4.62
N ARG A 282 -0.66 22.38 3.78
CA ARG A 282 -0.15 21.05 4.12
C ARG A 282 0.69 20.49 2.99
N GLY A 283 1.65 19.63 3.33
CA GLY A 283 2.50 18.99 2.33
C GLY A 283 3.76 18.39 2.93
N LEU A 284 4.77 18.24 2.08
CA LEU A 284 6.07 17.69 2.45
C LEU A 284 7.12 18.81 2.45
N VAL A 285 8.06 18.73 3.39
CA VAL A 285 9.29 19.52 3.43
C VAL A 285 10.46 18.55 3.52
N THR A 286 11.48 18.75 2.70
CA THR A 286 12.56 17.76 2.55
C THR A 286 13.94 18.38 2.52
N SER A 287 14.99 17.56 2.57
CA SER A 287 16.29 17.97 2.06
C SER A 287 16.23 18.29 0.57
N GLU A 288 17.16 19.13 0.10
CA GLU A 288 17.22 19.55 -1.31
C GLU A 288 17.34 18.38 -2.27
N ASN A 289 16.57 18.44 -3.37
CA ASN A 289 16.55 17.46 -4.46
C ASN A 289 16.21 16.02 -4.03
N TYR A 290 15.60 15.84 -2.85
CA TYR A 290 15.21 14.51 -2.38
C TYR A 290 13.98 13.98 -3.11
N LEU A 291 12.91 14.78 -3.18
CA LEU A 291 11.67 14.38 -3.85
C LEU A 291 11.67 14.77 -5.31
N LYS A 292 11.18 13.84 -6.13
CA LYS A 292 10.98 14.06 -7.56
C LYS A 292 9.50 13.93 -7.90
N ASN A 293 9.08 14.67 -8.92
CA ASN A 293 7.74 14.51 -9.48
C ASN A 293 7.61 13.12 -10.10
N THR A 294 6.55 12.40 -9.74
CA THR A 294 6.22 11.10 -10.30
C THR A 294 4.95 11.25 -11.14
N TYR A 295 5.02 10.88 -12.42
CA TYR A 295 3.93 10.99 -13.40
C TYR A 295 3.18 9.66 -13.59
N ALA A 296 3.88 8.55 -13.39
CA ALA A 296 3.27 7.23 -13.27
C ALA A 296 4.08 6.37 -12.29
N CYS A 297 3.49 5.33 -11.74
CA CYS A 297 4.23 4.37 -10.93
C CYS A 297 3.66 2.95 -11.06
N ILE A 298 4.48 1.96 -10.72
CA ILE A 298 4.06 0.58 -10.56
C ILE A 298 3.97 0.29 -9.07
N VAL A 299 2.85 -0.29 -8.67
CA VAL A 299 2.59 -0.71 -7.29
C VAL A 299 2.32 -2.21 -7.24
N ASP A 300 2.80 -2.88 -6.20
CA ASP A 300 2.16 -4.14 -5.77
C ASP A 300 0.74 -3.80 -5.34
N MET A 301 -0.25 -4.56 -5.77
CA MET A 301 -1.66 -4.17 -5.60
C MET A 301 -2.42 -5.23 -4.82
N ASN A 302 -2.74 -4.90 -3.57
CA ASN A 302 -3.53 -5.72 -2.67
C ASN A 302 -4.96 -5.21 -2.61
N CYS A 303 -5.91 -6.07 -2.91
CA CYS A 303 -7.34 -5.75 -2.88
C CYS A 303 -7.87 -5.71 -1.45
N ILE A 304 -8.66 -4.68 -1.13
CA ILE A 304 -9.26 -4.57 0.19
C ILE A 304 -10.46 -5.50 0.28
N LYS A 305 -10.41 -6.49 1.18
CA LYS A 305 -11.44 -7.54 1.36
C LYS A 305 -12.86 -7.00 1.53
N TYR A 306 -13.00 -5.83 2.14
CA TYR A 306 -14.28 -5.18 2.42
C TYR A 306 -14.83 -4.34 1.26
N TYR A 307 -14.04 -4.14 0.20
CA TYR A 307 -14.47 -3.42 -0.98
C TYR A 307 -15.44 -4.26 -1.81
N LYS A 308 -16.66 -3.76 -1.96
CA LYS A 308 -17.75 -4.56 -2.51
C LYS A 308 -17.78 -4.61 -4.04
N HIS A 309 -17.09 -3.71 -4.72
CA HIS A 309 -17.11 -3.66 -6.17
C HIS A 309 -15.86 -4.33 -6.73
N SER A 310 -15.91 -4.68 -7.99
CA SER A 310 -14.73 -5.15 -8.72
C SER A 310 -13.80 -4.00 -9.07
N ILE A 311 -12.51 -4.31 -9.23
CA ILE A 311 -11.48 -3.34 -9.60
C ILE A 311 -11.19 -3.51 -11.08
N LYS A 312 -11.56 -2.50 -11.88
CA LYS A 312 -11.46 -2.57 -13.34
C LYS A 312 -10.18 -1.92 -13.83
N SER A 313 -9.49 -2.64 -14.70
CA SER A 313 -8.36 -2.08 -15.45
C SER A 313 -8.84 -0.98 -16.38
N LYS A 314 -8.00 0.04 -16.55
CA LYS A 314 -8.28 1.37 -17.12
C LYS A 314 -9.37 2.17 -16.38
N GLY A 315 -9.81 1.73 -15.20
CA GLY A 315 -10.70 2.50 -14.34
C GLY A 315 -10.00 3.71 -13.72
N LYS A 316 -10.79 4.75 -13.41
CA LYS A 316 -10.32 5.93 -12.68
C LYS A 316 -10.54 5.78 -11.18
N TYR A 317 -9.52 6.04 -10.38
CA TYR A 317 -9.57 5.93 -8.91
C TYR A 317 -8.92 7.14 -8.27
N HIS A 318 -9.33 7.47 -7.05
CA HIS A 318 -8.62 8.44 -6.22
C HIS A 318 -7.50 7.72 -5.47
N CYS A 319 -6.25 8.00 -5.81
CA CYS A 319 -5.09 7.46 -5.10
C CYS A 319 -4.51 8.49 -4.15
N SER A 320 -4.38 8.09 -2.89
CA SER A 320 -3.72 8.86 -1.84
C SER A 320 -2.31 8.34 -1.65
N ILE A 321 -1.34 9.26 -1.67
CA ILE A 321 0.09 9.02 -1.49
C ILE A 321 0.61 10.15 -0.60
N GLY A 322 1.10 9.85 0.60
CA GLY A 322 1.39 10.90 1.57
C GLY A 322 0.13 11.69 1.93
N HIS A 323 0.27 13.03 1.90
CA HIS A 323 -0.83 13.98 2.07
C HIS A 323 -1.52 14.38 0.75
N SER A 324 -1.09 13.81 -0.38
CA SER A 324 -1.65 14.14 -1.70
C SER A 324 -2.65 13.08 -2.13
N THR A 325 -3.81 13.51 -2.63
CA THR A 325 -4.77 12.61 -3.28
C THR A 325 -5.06 13.11 -4.69
N VAL A 326 -4.77 12.27 -5.68
CA VAL A 326 -4.92 12.58 -7.11
C VAL A 326 -5.75 11.51 -7.81
N LEU A 327 -6.37 11.88 -8.93
CA LEU A 327 -7.05 10.92 -9.78
C LEU A 327 -6.02 10.15 -10.62
N VAL A 328 -6.18 8.84 -10.70
CA VAL A 328 -5.29 7.95 -11.45
C VAL A 328 -6.09 7.04 -12.36
N LYS A 329 -5.47 6.67 -13.47
CA LYS A 329 -5.93 5.56 -14.31
C LYS A 329 -5.08 4.33 -13.99
N VAL A 330 -5.75 3.25 -13.59
CA VAL A 330 -5.08 2.01 -13.13
C VAL A 330 -5.05 1.00 -14.27
N THR A 331 -3.89 0.45 -14.61
CA THR A 331 -3.77 -0.72 -15.49
C THR A 331 -3.29 -1.91 -14.67
N ILE A 332 -4.11 -2.95 -14.61
CA ILE A 332 -3.87 -4.13 -13.76
C ILE A 332 -3.18 -5.23 -14.57
N PHE A 333 -2.21 -5.89 -13.96
CA PHE A 333 -1.52 -7.03 -14.53
C PHE A 333 -0.97 -7.96 -13.44
N GLN A 334 -0.61 -9.18 -13.80
CA GLN A 334 -0.05 -10.19 -12.89
C GLN A 334 1.16 -10.87 -13.53
N LEU A 335 2.04 -11.44 -12.70
CA LEU A 335 3.18 -12.21 -13.19
C LEU A 335 2.67 -13.46 -13.93
N GLU A 336 3.26 -13.77 -15.08
CA GLU A 336 2.92 -15.00 -15.80
C GLU A 336 3.37 -16.22 -15.00
N GLN A 337 2.42 -16.98 -14.44
CA GLN A 337 2.73 -18.29 -13.87
C GLN A 337 2.91 -19.29 -15.01
N ASN A 338 4.14 -19.77 -15.20
CA ASN A 338 4.39 -20.88 -16.13
C ASN A 338 3.51 -22.07 -15.74
N THR A 339 2.53 -22.41 -16.58
CA THR A 339 1.52 -23.46 -16.33
C THR A 339 2.07 -24.90 -16.31
N ASN A 340 3.39 -25.09 -16.17
CA ASN A 340 4.05 -26.39 -16.11
C ASN A 340 4.37 -26.88 -14.68
N THR A 341 4.00 -26.16 -13.63
CA THR A 341 4.29 -26.54 -12.22
C THR A 341 3.07 -26.90 -11.37
N LYS A 342 1.88 -27.12 -11.96
CA LYS A 342 0.72 -27.69 -11.23
C LYS A 342 0.73 -29.22 -11.12
N SER A 343 1.84 -29.90 -11.44
CA SER A 343 2.03 -31.35 -11.30
C SER A 343 3.28 -31.72 -10.49
N LYS A 344 3.43 -31.17 -9.27
CA LYS A 344 4.17 -31.84 -8.20
C LYS A 344 3.31 -31.92 -6.93
N GLN A 345 2.47 -32.96 -6.97
CA GLN A 345 2.12 -33.88 -5.89
C GLN A 345 1.92 -33.33 -4.47
N ASN A 346 0.65 -33.35 -4.07
CA ASN A 346 0.23 -33.75 -2.74
C ASN A 346 1.05 -34.95 -2.24
N ILE A 347 1.77 -34.79 -1.14
CA ILE A 347 2.22 -35.91 -0.30
C ILE A 347 1.51 -35.72 1.05
N PRO A 348 0.66 -36.67 1.49
CA PRO A 348 0.11 -36.64 2.83
C PRO A 348 1.22 -36.83 3.85
N MET A 349 1.28 -35.93 4.83
CA MET A 349 2.14 -36.04 6.01
C MET A 349 1.63 -37.20 6.88
N SER A 350 2.26 -38.37 6.77
CA SER A 350 2.20 -39.42 7.79
C SER A 350 3.53 -40.16 7.84
N SER A 351 4.02 -40.34 9.07
CA SER A 351 5.11 -41.22 9.52
C SER A 351 6.53 -40.93 8.99
N LEU A 352 7.31 -40.19 9.78
CA LEU A 352 8.74 -40.42 9.92
C LEU A 352 9.09 -40.39 11.42
N GLU A 353 9.27 -41.60 11.96
CA GLU A 353 9.77 -41.87 13.30
C GLU A 353 11.24 -41.44 13.40
N ILE A 354 11.56 -40.76 14.50
CA ILE A 354 12.94 -40.44 14.88
C ILE A 354 13.51 -41.69 15.57
N ASN A 355 14.44 -42.37 14.91
CA ASN A 355 15.36 -43.29 15.60
C ASN A 355 16.73 -42.64 15.71
N SER A 356 17.06 -42.27 16.93
CA SER A 356 18.42 -42.06 17.42
C SER A 356 19.18 -43.38 17.43
N ASP A 357 20.40 -43.40 16.91
CA ASP A 357 21.54 -44.09 17.55
C ASP A 357 22.88 -43.80 16.86
N ASN A 358 23.75 -43.13 17.61
CA ASN A 358 25.17 -43.41 17.87
C ASN A 358 26.32 -43.16 16.86
N LEU A 359 27.32 -42.42 17.41
CA LEU A 359 28.79 -42.61 17.34
C LEU A 359 29.47 -42.24 16.00
N THR A 360 30.58 -41.50 15.87
CA THR A 360 31.66 -41.04 16.77
C THR A 360 32.49 -39.97 16.02
N VAL A 361 33.20 -39.10 16.74
CA VAL A 361 34.14 -38.09 16.20
C VAL A 361 35.56 -38.65 16.18
N THR A 362 36.31 -38.46 15.08
CA THR A 362 37.78 -38.27 15.09
C THR A 362 38.22 -37.33 13.94
N PRO A 363 39.25 -36.46 14.16
CA PRO A 363 39.72 -35.49 13.17
C PRO A 363 41.03 -35.88 12.45
N ASP A 364 41.32 -35.12 11.39
CA ASP A 364 42.57 -34.96 10.63
C ASP A 364 43.06 -36.06 9.67
N GLU A 365 43.17 -35.73 8.37
CA GLU A 365 44.46 -35.39 7.75
C GLU A 365 44.32 -34.98 6.25
N THR A 366 45.23 -34.10 5.86
CA THR A 366 45.44 -33.42 4.57
C THR A 366 45.89 -34.32 3.41
N LYS A 367 45.45 -34.05 2.15
CA LYS A 367 46.30 -34.01 0.91
C LYS A 367 45.55 -33.60 -0.38
N THR A 368 45.91 -32.40 -0.87
CA THR A 368 46.25 -31.94 -2.25
C THR A 368 45.72 -32.61 -3.54
N ARG A 369 45.25 -31.69 -4.44
CA ARG A 369 45.26 -31.65 -5.94
C ARG A 369 44.33 -32.65 -6.65
N GLU A 370 43.50 -32.31 -7.64
CA GLU A 370 43.69 -31.41 -8.79
C GLU A 370 42.36 -30.96 -9.44
N SER A 371 42.47 -29.88 -10.21
CA SER A 371 41.52 -29.06 -10.99
C SER A 371 40.37 -29.72 -11.79
N SER A 372 39.19 -29.09 -11.72
CA SER A 372 38.40 -28.71 -12.91
C SER A 372 37.40 -27.60 -12.57
N GLU A 373 37.51 -26.49 -13.32
CA GLU A 373 36.77 -25.24 -13.18
C GLU A 373 35.27 -25.38 -13.44
N ASN A 374 34.44 -24.78 -12.59
CA ASN A 374 33.14 -24.23 -12.99
C ASN A 374 32.76 -23.09 -12.02
N ILE A 375 32.71 -21.87 -12.58
CA ILE A 375 32.40 -20.63 -11.89
C ILE A 375 30.87 -20.49 -11.78
N SER A 376 30.32 -20.75 -10.61
CA SER A 376 28.97 -20.32 -10.21
C SER A 376 29.09 -19.07 -9.34
N ARG A 377 28.60 -17.93 -9.84
CA ARG A 377 28.53 -16.66 -9.11
C ARG A 377 27.47 -16.75 -8.00
N GLU A 378 27.94 -16.65 -6.77
CA GLU A 378 27.15 -16.53 -5.54
C GLU A 378 26.29 -15.25 -5.56
N ARG A 379 24.99 -15.41 -5.31
CA ARG A 379 24.11 -14.33 -4.81
C ARG A 379 24.14 -14.42 -3.30
N ASN A 380 24.62 -13.35 -2.65
CA ASN A 380 24.57 -13.18 -1.21
C ASN A 380 23.13 -13.24 -0.70
N VAL A 381 22.85 -14.29 0.07
CA VAL A 381 21.69 -14.41 0.96
C VAL A 381 22.16 -13.89 2.32
N ASN A 382 21.66 -12.74 2.74
CA ASN A 382 21.62 -12.39 4.16
C ASN A 382 20.18 -12.51 4.63
N GLY A 383 19.98 -13.48 5.51
CA GLY A 383 18.69 -13.86 6.04
C GLY A 383 18.13 -12.89 7.08
N SER A 384 16.81 -12.87 7.14
CA SER A 384 16.03 -12.52 8.31
C SER A 384 14.89 -13.54 8.37
N SER A 385 14.95 -14.40 9.37
CA SER A 385 13.99 -15.46 9.66
C SER A 385 12.67 -14.92 10.21
N GLU A 386 11.61 -15.65 9.86
CA GLU A 386 10.17 -15.43 10.04
C GLU A 386 9.67 -15.29 11.49
N ILE A 387 8.47 -14.72 11.66
CA ILE A 387 7.24 -15.36 12.20
C ILE A 387 6.05 -14.36 12.08
N GLY A 388 4.90 -14.81 11.58
CA GLY A 388 3.59 -14.15 11.82
C GLY A 388 2.52 -14.26 10.72
N SER A 389 1.90 -15.43 10.61
CA SER A 389 0.61 -15.78 9.95
C SER A 389 -0.12 -14.71 9.10
N GLY A 390 -0.05 -14.89 7.78
CA GLY A 390 -0.88 -14.20 6.79
C GLY A 390 -0.12 -13.96 5.49
N ASP A 391 0.42 -15.02 4.87
CA ASP A 391 1.35 -14.92 3.74
C ASP A 391 0.68 -14.29 2.52
N THR A 392 0.81 -12.96 2.45
CA THR A 392 0.63 -12.21 1.21
C THR A 392 1.95 -12.38 0.47
N ILE A 393 1.96 -13.18 -0.59
CA ILE A 393 3.18 -13.43 -1.37
C ILE A 393 3.62 -12.10 -2.00
N SER A 394 4.58 -11.40 -1.38
CA SER A 394 5.09 -10.14 -1.88
C SER A 394 6.04 -10.41 -3.06
N HIS A 395 5.49 -10.50 -4.26
CA HIS A 395 6.30 -10.54 -5.46
C HIS A 395 6.88 -9.14 -5.74
N GLN A 396 8.19 -9.03 -5.79
CA GLN A 396 8.86 -7.80 -6.24
C GLN A 396 8.66 -7.64 -7.75
N PHE A 397 8.35 -6.41 -8.18
CA PHE A 397 8.23 -6.11 -9.60
C PHE A 397 9.60 -6.16 -10.28
N ASP A 398 9.67 -6.81 -11.45
CA ASP A 398 10.85 -6.87 -12.30
C ASP A 398 10.48 -6.39 -13.70
N ILE A 399 11.14 -5.34 -14.19
CA ILE A 399 10.86 -4.76 -15.51
C ILE A 399 11.13 -5.73 -16.67
N ASP A 400 11.98 -6.73 -16.44
CA ASP A 400 12.37 -7.70 -17.45
C ASP A 400 11.44 -8.92 -17.56
N GLU A 401 10.55 -9.10 -16.60
CA GLU A 401 9.61 -10.22 -16.60
C GLU A 401 8.38 -9.99 -17.49
N ASN A 402 7.73 -11.08 -17.89
CA ASN A 402 6.49 -11.00 -18.67
C ASN A 402 5.26 -10.98 -17.76
N TYR A 403 4.35 -10.06 -18.06
CA TYR A 403 3.14 -9.85 -17.27
C TYR A 403 1.89 -10.01 -18.10
N LEU A 404 0.93 -10.76 -17.56
CA LEU A 404 -0.38 -10.92 -18.15
C LEU A 404 -1.29 -9.77 -17.71
N PHE A 405 -1.89 -9.08 -18.68
CA PHE A 405 -2.88 -8.04 -18.43
C PHE A 405 -4.16 -8.66 -17.85
N VAL A 406 -4.72 -8.00 -16.83
CA VAL A 406 -5.97 -8.38 -16.18
C VAL A 406 -7.02 -7.30 -16.47
N ASP A 407 -8.20 -7.69 -16.99
CA ASP A 407 -9.28 -6.75 -17.28
C ASP A 407 -9.99 -6.27 -16.02
N GLU A 408 -10.19 -7.15 -15.04
CA GLU A 408 -10.92 -6.88 -13.81
C GLU A 408 -10.51 -7.88 -12.73
N ILE A 409 -10.31 -7.42 -11.50
CA ILE A 409 -10.12 -8.30 -10.34
C ILE A 409 -11.47 -8.51 -9.67
N SER A 410 -11.85 -9.78 -9.53
CA SER A 410 -13.06 -10.19 -8.83
C SER A 410 -12.83 -10.29 -7.33
N ARG A 411 -13.90 -10.37 -6.52
CA ARG A 411 -13.75 -10.44 -5.06
C ARG A 411 -13.08 -11.72 -4.54
N ASP A 412 -13.16 -12.80 -5.31
CA ASP A 412 -12.76 -14.13 -4.85
C ASP A 412 -11.31 -14.48 -5.24
N ASP A 413 -10.64 -13.59 -6.00
CA ASP A 413 -9.25 -13.74 -6.46
C ASP A 413 -8.23 -13.38 -5.37
N ASN A 414 -8.35 -13.98 -4.18
CA ASN A 414 -7.49 -13.68 -3.03
C ASN A 414 -6.11 -14.39 -3.07
N GLN A 415 -5.75 -15.08 -4.15
CA GLN A 415 -4.54 -15.92 -4.22
C GLN A 415 -3.49 -15.46 -5.23
N GLU A 416 -3.74 -14.40 -5.99
CA GLU A 416 -2.79 -13.92 -7.01
C GLU A 416 -2.22 -12.56 -6.63
N ALA A 417 -0.90 -12.42 -6.76
CA ALA A 417 -0.24 -11.13 -6.60
C ALA A 417 -0.45 -10.29 -7.86
N TYR A 418 -1.20 -9.21 -7.71
CA TYR A 418 -1.45 -8.24 -8.76
C TYR A 418 -0.47 -7.08 -8.66
N PHE A 419 -0.21 -6.47 -9.81
CA PHE A 419 0.47 -5.19 -9.93
C PHE A 419 -0.46 -4.18 -10.60
N GLY A 420 -0.30 -2.91 -10.23
CA GLY A 420 -1.01 -1.79 -10.82
C GLY A 420 -0.03 -0.79 -11.42
N LEU A 421 -0.16 -0.49 -12.71
CA LEU A 421 0.41 0.71 -13.31
C LEU A 421 -0.57 1.86 -13.07
N LEU A 422 -0.17 2.82 -12.24
CA LEU A 422 -0.93 4.02 -11.92
C LEU A 422 -0.42 5.17 -12.76
N GLU A 423 -1.26 5.66 -13.67
CA GLU A 423 -0.97 6.87 -14.47
C GLU A 423 -1.67 8.06 -13.81
N PHE A 424 -0.91 9.03 -13.30
CA PHE A 424 -1.44 10.17 -12.54
C PHE A 424 -1.94 11.28 -13.46
N GLU A 425 -3.15 11.83 -13.22
CA GLU A 425 -3.63 13.00 -13.98
C GLU A 425 -2.83 14.27 -13.65
N LYS A 426 -2.27 14.34 -12.44
CA LYS A 426 -1.34 15.39 -11.98
C LYS A 426 -0.14 14.72 -11.32
N PRO A 427 1.09 15.19 -11.56
CA PRO A 427 2.26 14.59 -10.92
C PRO A 427 2.17 14.69 -9.40
N VAL A 428 2.72 13.70 -8.73
CA VAL A 428 2.79 13.62 -7.27
C VAL A 428 4.23 13.63 -6.79
N LEU A 429 4.48 14.30 -5.68
CA LEU A 429 5.75 14.26 -4.97
C LEU A 429 5.69 13.14 -3.95
N ALA A 430 6.42 12.05 -4.20
CA ALA A 430 6.38 10.86 -3.37
C ALA A 430 7.79 10.27 -3.22
N PRO A 431 8.22 9.92 -1.99
CA PRO A 431 9.47 9.19 -1.82
C PRO A 431 9.37 7.77 -2.42
N PRO A 432 10.49 7.13 -2.78
CA PRO A 432 10.50 5.72 -3.19
C PRO A 432 9.79 4.84 -2.17
N ASN A 433 9.17 3.74 -2.62
CA ASN A 433 8.45 2.80 -1.75
C ASN A 433 7.29 3.42 -0.93
N SER A 434 6.76 4.58 -1.36
CA SER A 434 5.59 5.17 -0.73
C SER A 434 4.38 4.23 -0.75
N LEU A 435 3.65 4.20 0.35
CA LEU A 435 2.33 3.58 0.41
C LEU A 435 1.34 4.34 -0.48
N VAL A 436 0.57 3.59 -1.26
CA VAL A 436 -0.50 4.07 -2.12
C VAL A 436 -1.82 3.43 -1.70
N ILE A 437 -2.87 4.23 -1.52
CA ILE A 437 -4.22 3.76 -1.23
C ILE A 437 -5.17 4.23 -2.33
N GLY A 438 -5.75 3.29 -3.08
CA GLY A 438 -6.75 3.52 -4.11
C GLY A 438 -8.17 3.50 -3.55
N SER A 439 -8.99 4.48 -3.91
CA SER A 439 -10.34 4.66 -3.37
C SER A 439 -11.34 5.18 -4.40
N LYS A 440 -12.63 4.90 -4.18
CA LYS A 440 -13.76 5.42 -4.96
C LYS A 440 -14.57 6.41 -4.13
N LEU A 441 -14.01 7.62 -3.97
CA LEU A 441 -14.58 8.65 -3.11
C LEU A 441 -15.82 9.36 -3.68
N ASP A 442 -16.11 9.20 -4.97
CA ASP A 442 -17.29 9.77 -5.64
C ASP A 442 -18.59 8.99 -5.34
N THR A 443 -18.49 7.93 -4.55
CA THR A 443 -19.64 7.13 -4.11
C THR A 443 -20.37 7.82 -2.96
N ASN A 444 -21.66 7.48 -2.78
CA ASN A 444 -22.51 8.08 -1.76
C ASN A 444 -21.86 7.98 -0.36
N ILE A 445 -21.75 9.13 0.33
CA ILE A 445 -21.15 9.26 1.67
C ILE A 445 -21.90 8.42 2.71
N HIS A 446 -23.19 8.15 2.49
CA HIS A 446 -24.03 7.30 3.34
C HIS A 446 -24.04 5.82 2.92
N SER A 447 -23.22 5.43 1.93
CA SER A 447 -23.11 4.03 1.51
C SER A 447 -22.60 3.17 2.67
N ALA A 448 -23.20 2.00 2.84
CA ALA A 448 -22.76 0.98 3.80
C ALA A 448 -21.60 0.11 3.27
N SER A 449 -21.01 0.46 2.12
CA SER A 449 -19.85 -0.24 1.54
C SER A 449 -18.55 0.54 1.80
N CYS A 450 -17.46 -0.21 2.05
CA CYS A 450 -16.13 0.37 2.11
C CYS A 450 -15.79 1.05 0.77
N ARG A 451 -15.23 2.27 0.84
CA ARG A 451 -14.85 3.06 -0.35
C ARG A 451 -13.39 2.87 -0.75
N LEU A 452 -12.58 2.26 0.11
CA LEU A 452 -11.18 1.93 -0.15
C LEU A 452 -11.15 0.65 -0.98
N ALA A 453 -10.50 0.69 -2.14
CA ALA A 453 -10.53 -0.39 -3.13
C ALA A 453 -9.28 -1.28 -3.04
N PHE A 454 -8.10 -0.67 -3.00
CA PHE A 454 -6.82 -1.39 -2.95
C PHE A 454 -5.75 -0.57 -2.24
N HIS A 455 -4.69 -1.22 -1.81
CA HIS A 455 -3.48 -0.60 -1.28
C HIS A 455 -2.23 -1.30 -1.82
N GLY A 456 -1.08 -0.65 -1.69
CA GLY A 456 0.15 -1.13 -2.30
C GLY A 456 1.34 -0.24 -2.01
N HIS A 457 2.56 -0.75 -2.21
CA HIS A 457 3.76 0.07 -2.15
C HIS A 457 4.30 0.38 -3.54
N MET A 458 4.90 1.54 -3.70
CA MET A 458 5.48 1.96 -4.97
C MET A 458 6.79 1.20 -5.25
N GLN A 459 6.76 0.30 -6.23
CA GLN A 459 7.90 -0.53 -6.63
C GLN A 459 8.77 0.17 -7.69
N HIS A 460 8.15 0.95 -8.58
CA HIS A 460 8.85 1.67 -9.65
C HIS A 460 8.17 3.02 -9.94
N SER A 461 8.95 4.06 -10.20
CA SER A 461 8.46 5.43 -10.40
C SER A 461 8.94 6.00 -11.73
N PHE A 462 8.03 6.56 -12.51
CA PHE A 462 8.31 7.26 -13.76
C PHE A 462 8.35 8.77 -13.50
N VAL A 463 9.56 9.34 -13.54
CA VAL A 463 9.84 10.75 -13.16
C VAL A 463 9.75 11.71 -14.35
N ASP A 464 9.91 11.22 -15.58
CA ASP A 464 9.82 12.05 -16.77
C ASP A 464 8.38 12.24 -17.21
N LYS A 465 8.01 13.45 -17.63
CA LYS A 465 6.65 13.74 -18.13
C LYS A 465 6.27 12.91 -19.37
N ASN A 466 7.26 12.59 -20.21
CA ASN A 466 7.11 11.78 -21.41
C ASN A 466 7.69 10.38 -21.17
N TYR A 467 7.41 9.78 -20.02
CA TYR A 467 7.89 8.46 -19.65
C TYR A 467 7.54 7.41 -20.72
N ASP A 468 8.48 6.49 -20.97
CA ASP A 468 8.29 5.41 -21.92
C ASP A 468 7.82 4.13 -21.23
N LEU A 469 6.68 3.61 -21.67
CA LEU A 469 6.12 2.35 -21.19
C LEU A 469 6.48 1.17 -22.11
N SER A 470 7.20 1.41 -23.22
CA SER A 470 7.51 0.37 -24.22
C SER A 470 8.39 -0.76 -23.70
N THR A 471 9.13 -0.50 -22.62
CA THR A 471 9.95 -1.45 -21.86
C THR A 471 9.09 -2.44 -21.08
N LEU A 472 7.87 -2.06 -20.67
CA LEU A 472 6.97 -2.92 -19.90
C LEU A 472 6.42 -4.05 -20.77
N LYS A 473 6.75 -5.28 -20.38
CA LYS A 473 6.35 -6.52 -21.09
C LYS A 473 4.96 -7.00 -20.63
N ILE A 474 3.97 -6.09 -20.65
CA ILE A 474 2.57 -6.40 -20.31
C ILE A 474 1.80 -6.77 -21.58
N TYR A 475 1.17 -7.95 -21.64
CA TYR A 475 0.49 -8.44 -22.84
C TYR A 475 -0.91 -9.02 -22.54
N LYS A 476 -1.72 -9.15 -23.59
CA LYS A 476 -2.97 -9.93 -23.59
C LYS A 476 -2.81 -11.12 -24.52
N HIS A 477 -3.36 -12.27 -24.13
CA HIS A 477 -3.61 -13.35 -25.07
C HIS A 477 -4.66 -12.90 -26.09
N LYS A 478 -4.34 -13.10 -27.37
CA LYS A 478 -5.25 -12.81 -28.48
C LYS A 478 -5.39 -14.05 -29.33
N ILE A 479 -6.64 -14.37 -29.62
CA ILE A 479 -7.03 -15.45 -30.52
C ILE A 479 -7.69 -14.80 -31.72
N LYS A 480 -7.20 -15.11 -32.92
CA LYS A 480 -7.83 -14.78 -34.19
C LYS A 480 -8.29 -16.07 -34.83
N THR A 481 -9.53 -16.09 -35.29
CA THR A 481 -10.11 -17.22 -36.02
C THR A 481 -10.37 -16.84 -37.46
N GLY A 482 -10.08 -17.76 -38.35
CA GLY A 482 -10.35 -17.68 -39.77
C GLY A 482 -11.00 -18.96 -40.27
N GLN A 483 -11.33 -18.99 -41.55
CA GLN A 483 -11.94 -20.13 -42.21
C GLN A 483 -11.08 -20.58 -43.38
N LEU A 484 -11.03 -21.89 -43.61
CA LEU A 484 -10.49 -22.44 -44.83
C LEU A 484 -11.31 -21.94 -46.02
N ASP A 485 -10.65 -21.29 -46.98
CA ASP A 485 -11.26 -20.84 -48.23
C ASP A 485 -11.06 -21.87 -49.33
N ARG A 486 -9.82 -22.34 -49.51
CA ARG A 486 -9.47 -23.41 -50.45
C ARG A 486 -8.16 -24.08 -50.07
N ILE A 487 -8.01 -25.32 -50.50
CA ILE A 487 -6.77 -26.10 -50.43
C ILE A 487 -6.02 -25.89 -51.75
N VAL A 488 -4.76 -25.48 -51.68
CA VAL A 488 -3.90 -25.32 -52.87
C VAL A 488 -3.24 -26.66 -53.19
N ASN A 489 -2.69 -27.31 -52.16
CA ASN A 489 -2.12 -28.66 -52.21
C ASN A 489 -2.19 -29.28 -50.79
N PRO A 490 -1.79 -30.55 -50.57
CA PRO A 490 -1.94 -31.22 -49.26
C PRO A 490 -1.27 -30.50 -48.08
N TYR A 491 -0.28 -29.63 -48.34
CA TYR A 491 0.49 -28.90 -47.34
C TYR A 491 0.23 -27.39 -47.38
N GLU A 492 -0.60 -26.88 -48.28
CA GLU A 492 -0.83 -25.45 -48.45
C GLU A 492 -2.31 -25.12 -48.57
N ILE A 493 -2.75 -24.20 -47.72
CA ILE A 493 -4.13 -23.76 -47.66
C ILE A 493 -4.23 -22.24 -47.75
N ILE A 494 -5.38 -21.77 -48.24
CA ILE A 494 -5.75 -20.36 -48.18
C ILE A 494 -6.81 -20.19 -47.10
N CYS A 495 -6.52 -19.33 -46.13
CA CYS A 495 -7.45 -18.94 -45.09
C CYS A 495 -8.02 -17.55 -45.38
N LYS A 496 -9.32 -17.39 -45.17
CA LYS A 496 -10.03 -16.11 -45.19
C LYS A 496 -10.48 -15.70 -43.80
N ASN A 497 -10.77 -14.42 -43.63
CA ASN A 497 -11.32 -13.83 -42.40
C ASN A 497 -10.43 -13.89 -41.15
N LEU A 498 -9.20 -14.39 -41.24
CA LEU A 498 -8.24 -14.34 -40.14
C LEU A 498 -7.81 -12.88 -39.84
N PHE A 499 -7.70 -12.05 -40.89
CA PHE A 499 -7.41 -10.63 -40.82
C PHE A 499 -8.29 -9.83 -41.79
N GLY A 500 -8.54 -8.56 -41.47
CA GLY A 500 -9.31 -7.67 -42.36
C GLY A 500 -8.48 -7.25 -43.58
N LYS A 501 -9.14 -6.82 -44.67
CA LYS A 501 -8.48 -6.36 -45.91
C LYS A 501 -7.45 -5.25 -45.66
N ASN A 502 -7.72 -4.36 -44.72
CA ASN A 502 -6.85 -3.23 -44.38
C ASN A 502 -5.69 -3.61 -43.45
N GLN A 503 -5.53 -4.90 -43.11
CA GLN A 503 -4.52 -5.40 -42.19
C GLN A 503 -3.44 -6.24 -42.89
N LEU A 504 -3.43 -6.31 -44.22
CA LEU A 504 -2.50 -7.17 -44.97
C LEU A 504 -1.04 -6.78 -44.77
N ASN A 505 -0.69 -5.50 -44.91
CA ASN A 505 0.69 -5.03 -44.65
C ASN A 505 1.13 -5.34 -43.20
N TYR A 506 0.20 -5.22 -42.25
CA TYR A 506 0.44 -5.56 -40.85
C TYR A 506 0.68 -7.06 -40.62
N VAL A 507 0.13 -7.93 -41.45
CA VAL A 507 0.39 -9.39 -41.42
C VAL A 507 1.80 -9.68 -41.94
N GLU A 508 2.18 -9.07 -43.07
CA GLU A 508 3.50 -9.25 -43.69
C GLU A 508 4.64 -8.85 -42.76
N ASP A 509 4.47 -7.74 -42.03
CA ASP A 509 5.50 -7.24 -41.14
C ASP A 509 5.65 -8.04 -39.82
N MET A 510 4.58 -8.69 -39.34
CA MET A 510 4.53 -9.14 -37.94
C MET A 510 4.06 -10.58 -37.70
N PHE A 511 3.38 -11.22 -38.66
CA PHE A 511 2.72 -12.53 -38.44
C PHE A 511 3.25 -13.64 -39.34
N ILE A 512 4.13 -13.33 -40.28
CA ILE A 512 4.83 -14.34 -41.07
C ILE A 512 5.56 -15.30 -40.11
N ASN A 513 5.49 -16.60 -40.42
CA ASN A 513 5.99 -17.72 -39.62
C ASN A 513 5.25 -18.01 -38.31
N PHE A 514 4.19 -17.28 -37.96
CA PHE A 514 3.41 -17.60 -36.76
C PHE A 514 2.66 -18.91 -36.95
N LYS A 515 2.72 -19.80 -35.94
CA LYS A 515 1.98 -21.06 -36.01
C LYS A 515 0.47 -20.82 -35.89
N VAL A 516 -0.26 -21.62 -36.64
CA VAL A 516 -1.72 -21.70 -36.62
C VAL A 516 -2.13 -23.15 -36.42
N LYS A 517 -3.30 -23.34 -35.82
CA LYS A 517 -3.89 -24.65 -35.58
C LYS A 517 -5.23 -24.76 -36.30
N LEU A 518 -5.47 -25.86 -36.98
CA LEU A 518 -6.75 -26.15 -37.62
C LEU A 518 -7.68 -26.86 -36.65
N SER A 519 -9.00 -26.73 -36.87
CA SER A 519 -10.03 -27.49 -36.13
C SER A 519 -9.89 -29.00 -36.28
N THR A 520 -9.27 -29.45 -37.38
CA THR A 520 -8.97 -30.86 -37.70
C THR A 520 -7.73 -31.39 -36.95
N GLY A 521 -6.99 -30.52 -36.26
CA GLY A 521 -5.87 -30.88 -35.38
C GLY A 521 -4.48 -30.61 -35.97
N GLU A 522 -4.36 -30.38 -37.28
CA GLU A 522 -3.10 -30.04 -37.93
C GLU A 522 -2.59 -28.67 -37.48
N THR A 523 -1.28 -28.52 -37.57
CA THR A 523 -0.59 -27.25 -37.31
C THR A 523 0.14 -26.82 -38.57
N GLY A 524 0.26 -25.51 -38.73
CA GLY A 524 1.01 -24.90 -39.82
C GLY A 524 1.55 -23.55 -39.40
N PHE A 525 2.06 -22.79 -40.37
CA PHE A 525 2.52 -21.43 -40.17
C PHE A 525 2.05 -20.52 -41.29
N ILE A 526 1.87 -19.23 -40.96
CA ILE A 526 1.52 -18.20 -41.94
C ILE A 526 2.73 -18.00 -42.86
N GLU A 527 2.54 -18.26 -44.15
CA GLU A 527 3.61 -18.13 -45.14
C GLU A 527 3.66 -16.72 -45.72
N ASN A 528 2.53 -16.21 -46.25
CA ASN A 528 2.42 -14.90 -46.89
C ASN A 528 0.96 -14.44 -46.98
N THR A 529 0.73 -13.17 -47.32
CA THR A 529 -0.60 -12.71 -47.72
C THR A 529 -0.97 -13.24 -49.10
N PHE A 530 -2.28 -13.36 -49.38
CA PHE A 530 -2.80 -13.84 -50.66
C PHE A 530 -3.72 -12.80 -51.31
N GLY A 531 -3.13 -11.98 -52.18
CA GLY A 531 -3.82 -10.91 -52.91
C GLY A 531 -4.39 -9.81 -52.01
N LYS A 532 -5.24 -8.93 -52.56
CA LYS A 532 -5.78 -7.75 -51.84
C LYS A 532 -7.06 -8.02 -51.03
N SER A 533 -7.44 -9.29 -50.86
CA SER A 533 -8.76 -9.68 -50.36
C SER A 533 -8.80 -10.06 -48.87
N GLY A 534 -7.71 -9.86 -48.13
CA GLY A 534 -7.61 -10.26 -46.72
C GLY A 534 -7.37 -11.77 -46.52
N LYS A 535 -7.00 -12.48 -47.59
CA LYS A 535 -6.69 -13.92 -47.56
C LYS A 535 -5.22 -14.13 -47.22
N ILE A 536 -4.93 -15.24 -46.58
CA ILE A 536 -3.59 -15.58 -46.09
C ILE A 536 -3.25 -17.00 -46.52
N LYS A 537 -2.03 -17.19 -46.98
CA LYS A 537 -1.47 -18.48 -47.32
C LYS A 537 -0.82 -19.09 -46.10
N ILE A 538 -1.19 -20.33 -45.77
CA ILE A 538 -0.68 -21.08 -44.63
C ILE A 538 -0.05 -22.37 -45.16
N ARG A 539 1.16 -22.67 -44.70
CA ARG A 539 1.81 -23.95 -44.94
C ARG A 539 1.63 -24.84 -43.71
N LEU A 540 1.14 -26.06 -43.91
CA LEU A 540 0.92 -27.07 -42.88
C LEU A 540 2.17 -27.92 -42.68
N ASN A 541 2.38 -28.38 -41.45
CA ASN A 541 3.47 -29.28 -41.08
C ASN A 541 3.14 -30.75 -41.43
N SER A 542 1.87 -31.05 -41.68
CA SER A 542 1.35 -32.36 -42.05
C SER A 542 0.25 -32.22 -43.09
N GLU A 543 0.00 -33.27 -43.86
CA GLU A 543 -1.10 -33.28 -44.82
C GLU A 543 -2.43 -33.00 -44.13
N ILE A 544 -3.25 -32.16 -44.77
CA ILE A 544 -4.59 -31.86 -44.28
C ILE A 544 -5.47 -33.11 -44.34
N LYS A 545 -5.97 -33.54 -43.19
CA LYS A 545 -6.98 -34.59 -43.12
C LYS A 545 -8.32 -33.93 -43.43
N THR A 546 -8.78 -34.05 -44.67
CA THR A 546 -10.13 -33.63 -45.05
C THR A 546 -11.14 -34.34 -44.15
N ALA A 547 -11.84 -33.59 -43.30
CA ALA A 547 -13.02 -34.09 -42.63
C ALA A 547 -14.08 -34.40 -43.70
N GLN A 548 -14.45 -35.67 -43.80
CA GLN A 548 -15.73 -36.07 -44.38
C GLN A 548 -16.84 -35.41 -43.54
N ASP A 549 -17.89 -34.95 -44.20
CA ASP A 549 -19.07 -34.25 -43.65
C ASP A 549 -18.95 -32.76 -43.37
N GLY A 550 -19.20 -31.94 -44.41
CA GLY A 550 -20.00 -30.69 -44.34
C GLY A 550 -19.58 -29.56 -43.39
N LYS A 551 -18.52 -29.72 -42.60
CA LYS A 551 -18.06 -28.76 -41.59
C LYS A 551 -16.95 -27.89 -42.17
N SER A 552 -17.16 -26.57 -42.12
CA SER A 552 -16.13 -25.59 -42.46
C SER A 552 -14.94 -25.72 -41.51
N VAL A 553 -13.75 -26.02 -42.05
CA VAL A 553 -12.50 -26.07 -41.26
C VAL A 553 -12.15 -24.66 -40.77
N SER A 554 -11.99 -24.49 -39.46
CA SER A 554 -11.52 -23.22 -38.89
C SER A 554 -10.02 -23.24 -38.65
N VAL A 555 -9.42 -22.06 -38.75
CA VAL A 555 -7.99 -21.82 -38.48
C VAL A 555 -7.90 -20.89 -37.30
N GLU A 556 -7.10 -21.25 -36.30
CA GLU A 556 -6.88 -20.48 -35.09
C GLU A 556 -5.43 -20.03 -34.98
N LEU A 557 -5.25 -18.74 -34.74
CA LEU A 557 -3.96 -18.09 -34.47
C LEU A 557 -3.97 -17.56 -33.04
N LYS A 558 -3.07 -18.06 -32.19
CA LYS A 558 -2.86 -17.57 -30.84
C LYS A 558 -1.55 -16.77 -30.76
N PHE A 559 -1.60 -15.61 -30.13
CA PHE A 559 -0.43 -14.76 -29.96
C PHE A 559 -0.56 -13.82 -28.77
N ARG A 560 0.58 -13.37 -28.26
CA ARG A 560 0.71 -12.35 -27.22
C ARG A 560 0.77 -10.99 -27.87
N ARG A 561 -0.17 -10.11 -27.49
CA ARG A 561 -0.17 -8.71 -27.92
C ARG A 561 0.24 -7.82 -26.76
N TYR A 562 1.43 -7.23 -26.83
CA TYR A 562 1.90 -6.29 -25.83
C TYR A 562 1.10 -4.98 -25.87
N LEU A 563 0.80 -4.43 -24.71
CA LEU A 563 -0.02 -3.23 -24.56
C LEU A 563 0.70 -1.97 -25.02
N PHE A 564 1.94 -1.81 -24.56
CA PHE A 564 2.72 -0.57 -24.69
C PHE A 564 3.72 -0.62 -25.84
N ASN A 565 4.01 -1.81 -26.36
CA ASN A 565 4.81 -2.00 -27.57
C ASN A 565 3.97 -2.69 -28.65
N LYS A 566 3.23 -1.89 -29.44
CA LYS A 566 2.32 -2.42 -30.48
C LYS A 566 3.04 -3.15 -31.63
N LYS A 567 4.34 -2.92 -31.81
CA LYS A 567 5.17 -3.61 -32.81
C LYS A 567 5.72 -4.94 -32.30
N LYS A 568 5.78 -5.12 -30.98
CA LYS A 568 6.20 -6.38 -30.36
C LYS A 568 4.97 -7.29 -30.25
N ILE A 569 4.98 -8.35 -31.04
CA ILE A 569 4.00 -9.42 -31.02
C ILE A 569 4.79 -10.72 -30.94
N ASN A 570 4.53 -11.51 -29.91
CA ASN A 570 5.21 -12.79 -29.74
C ASN A 570 4.20 -13.90 -29.94
N GLN A 571 4.65 -14.98 -30.57
CA GLN A 571 3.84 -16.18 -30.66
C GLN A 571 3.66 -16.80 -29.27
N GLU A 572 2.48 -17.36 -29.02
CA GLU A 572 2.20 -18.18 -27.83
C GLU A 572 2.74 -19.60 -27.99
#